data_AF-A0A7X7PMY2-F1
#
_entry.id   AF-A0A7X7PMY2-F1
#
_cell.length_a   1.000
_cell.length_b   1.000
_cell.length_c   1.000
_cell.angle_alpha   90.00
_cell.angle_beta   90.00
_cell.angle_gamma   90.00
#
_symmetry.space_group_name_H-M   'P 1'
#
loop_
_entity.id
_entity.type
_entity.pdbx_description
1 polymer ?
#
loop_
_entity_poly.entity_id
_entity_poly.type
_entity_poly.pdbx_seq_one_letter_code
_entity_poly.pdbx_strand_id
1 'polypeptide(L)'
;MGVALWTGPLAAHGGTDGLSTADAVLLGVVEGVTEYLPVSSTGHLLVTQRALGISDDPHRKTAADAYAIAIQFGAIVAVLVLYWRRLFSAVRGLVGRDPEGRRIALALLAAFVPAAVIGVVAEQLIKERLFALWPIVGAWLAGGLVILAVAAADRRSSRTPLAGMSLEQLTVGRAVGVGLLQCVAMWPGVSRSLVTILGGRLVGLSTAAAVEFSFLLGFVTLTAATVFETLKDGREMAATLGVAAPL
;
A
#
# COMPACT_ATOMS: atom_id res chain seq x y z
N MET A 1 17.03 -25.12 37.49
CA MET A 1 16.26 -24.90 38.74
C MET A 1 15.95 -23.40 38.85
N GLY A 2 14.68 -23.04 39.09
CA GLY A 2 14.14 -21.66 39.27
C GLY A 2 13.65 -21.01 37.97
N VAL A 3 12.38 -21.09 37.54
CA VAL A 3 11.07 -20.55 38.04
C VAL A 3 10.87 -19.05 37.80
N ALA A 4 9.91 -18.73 36.90
CA ALA A 4 8.94 -17.62 36.99
C ALA A 4 7.86 -17.89 35.92
N LEU A 5 6.79 -18.65 36.21
CA LEU A 5 5.49 -18.15 36.70
C LEU A 5 5.05 -16.83 36.05
N TRP A 6 4.44 -16.92 34.86
CA TRP A 6 3.41 -15.95 34.46
C TRP A 6 2.05 -16.61 34.66
N THR A 7 1.30 -16.10 35.63
CA THR A 7 -0.07 -16.50 35.97
C THR A 7 -0.96 -15.29 35.72
N GLY A 8 -1.83 -15.39 34.72
CA GLY A 8 -2.80 -14.35 34.36
C GLY A 8 -3.62 -14.78 33.14
N PRO A 9 -4.96 -14.85 33.22
CA PRO A 9 -5.77 -15.51 32.22
C PRO A 9 -6.11 -14.57 31.06
N LEU A 10 -5.78 -14.99 29.84
CA LEU A 10 -6.59 -14.66 28.66
C LEU A 10 -7.06 -15.96 28.02
N ALA A 11 -7.63 -16.84 28.84
CA ALA A 11 -8.58 -17.81 28.34
C ALA A 11 -9.91 -17.07 28.11
N ALA A 12 -10.03 -16.47 26.94
CA ALA A 12 -11.26 -16.54 26.19
C ALA A 12 -11.02 -17.50 25.03
N HIS A 13 -10.87 -18.79 25.35
CA HIS A 13 -11.20 -19.85 24.40
C HIS A 13 -12.72 -19.87 24.27
N GLY A 14 -13.25 -18.86 23.58
CA GLY A 14 -14.59 -18.88 23.01
C GLY A 14 -14.43 -19.35 21.58
N GLY A 15 -14.98 -20.52 21.27
CA GLY A 15 -14.82 -21.13 19.95
C GLY A 15 -15.29 -20.22 18.83
N THR A 16 -14.36 -19.86 17.94
CA THR A 16 -14.58 -19.51 16.54
C THR A 16 -13.27 -19.78 15.82
N ASP A 17 -13.28 -20.59 14.76
CA ASP A 17 -12.12 -21.04 13.98
C ASP A 17 -11.46 -19.91 13.15
N GLY A 18 -11.26 -18.71 13.72
CA GLY A 18 -10.87 -17.50 12.99
C GLY A 18 -10.12 -16.43 13.82
N LEU A 19 -10.01 -15.24 13.25
CA LEU A 19 -9.32 -14.09 13.88
C LEU A 19 -10.14 -13.51 15.02
N SER A 20 -9.51 -13.22 16.17
CA SER A 20 -10.21 -12.53 17.25
C SER A 20 -10.52 -11.07 16.87
N THR A 21 -11.59 -10.49 17.42
CA THR A 21 -11.94 -9.09 17.15
C THR A 21 -10.81 -8.12 17.57
N ALA A 22 -10.09 -8.42 18.65
CA ALA A 22 -8.97 -7.62 19.09
C ALA A 22 -7.81 -7.67 18.08
N ASP A 23 -7.48 -8.87 17.57
CA ASP A 23 -6.49 -9.04 16.50
C ASP A 23 -6.91 -8.27 15.24
N ALA A 24 -8.19 -8.37 14.87
CA ALA A 24 -8.75 -7.73 13.68
C ALA A 24 -8.69 -6.20 13.76
N VAL A 25 -9.03 -5.61 14.92
CA VAL A 25 -8.91 -4.16 15.15
C VAL A 25 -7.45 -3.72 15.09
N LEU A 26 -6.55 -4.47 15.73
CA LEU A 26 -5.13 -4.12 15.76
C LEU A 26 -4.50 -4.18 14.36
N LEU A 27 -4.77 -5.23 13.58
CA LEU A 27 -4.33 -5.31 12.19
C LEU A 27 -4.92 -4.18 11.35
N GLY A 28 -6.19 -3.84 11.55
CA GLY A 28 -6.84 -2.70 10.89
C GLY A 28 -6.16 -1.36 11.17
N VAL A 29 -5.80 -1.10 12.43
CA VAL A 29 -5.05 0.11 12.81
C VAL A 29 -3.66 0.12 12.17
N VAL A 30 -2.96 -1.02 12.21
CA VAL A 30 -1.63 -1.15 11.59
C VAL A 30 -1.71 -0.85 10.10
N GLU A 31 -2.64 -1.47 9.36
CA GLU A 31 -2.84 -1.20 7.94
C GLU A 31 -3.17 0.27 7.68
N GLY A 32 -4.17 0.80 8.38
CA GLY A 32 -4.64 2.18 8.17
C GLY A 32 -3.54 3.23 8.39
N VAL A 33 -2.65 3.01 9.36
CA VAL A 33 -1.49 3.88 9.59
C VAL A 33 -0.43 3.64 8.52
N THR A 34 -0.11 2.39 8.19
CA THR A 34 1.14 2.08 7.47
C THR A 34 1.03 2.05 5.95
N GLU A 35 -0.18 1.91 5.37
CA GLU A 35 -0.37 1.76 3.92
C GLU A 35 0.11 2.99 3.14
N TYR A 36 -0.21 4.19 3.63
CA TYR A 36 0.13 5.45 2.95
C TYR A 36 1.36 6.15 3.54
N LEU A 37 1.81 5.76 4.73
CA LEU A 37 3.10 6.19 5.27
C LEU A 37 4.25 5.44 4.58
N PRO A 38 5.42 6.06 4.37
CA PRO A 38 6.55 5.47 3.66
C PRO A 38 7.30 4.43 4.53
N VAL A 39 6.60 3.44 5.07
CA VAL A 39 7.10 2.48 6.08
C VAL A 39 6.78 1.01 5.76
N SER A 40 6.00 0.74 4.71
CA SER A 40 5.60 -0.60 4.22
C SER A 40 4.61 -1.32 5.15
N SER A 41 3.34 -1.35 4.74
CA SER A 41 2.24 -2.03 5.42
C SER A 41 2.43 -3.54 5.51
N THR A 42 2.85 -4.19 4.42
CA THR A 42 3.11 -5.64 4.35
C THR A 42 4.09 -6.10 5.43
N GLY A 43 5.17 -5.34 5.66
CA GLY A 43 6.16 -5.66 6.68
C GLY A 43 5.61 -5.53 8.10
N HIS A 44 4.87 -4.45 8.37
CA HIS A 44 4.27 -4.20 9.68
C HIS A 44 3.17 -5.21 10.02
N LEU A 45 2.33 -5.58 9.06
CA LEU A 45 1.33 -6.63 9.24
C LEU A 45 1.98 -7.97 9.54
N LEU A 46 3.03 -8.36 8.80
CA LEU A 46 3.75 -9.61 9.04
C LEU A 46 4.36 -9.67 10.45
N VAL A 47 4.99 -8.58 10.91
CA VAL A 47 5.54 -8.49 12.26
C VAL A 47 4.44 -8.54 13.32
N THR A 48 3.33 -7.84 13.09
CA THR A 48 2.19 -7.81 14.03
C THR A 48 1.54 -9.19 14.16
N GLN A 49 1.31 -9.88 13.04
CA GLN A 49 0.77 -11.25 13.05
C GLN A 49 1.67 -12.21 13.83
N ARG A 50 2.99 -12.11 13.67
CA ARG A 50 3.95 -12.91 14.45
C ARG A 50 3.94 -12.56 15.93
N ALA A 51 3.90 -11.28 16.27
CA ALA A 51 3.85 -10.83 17.66
C ALA A 51 2.59 -11.30 18.40
N LEU A 52 1.48 -11.47 17.69
CA LEU A 52 0.20 -11.98 18.21
C LEU A 52 0.10 -13.52 18.20
N GLY A 53 1.15 -14.23 17.76
CA GLY A 53 1.12 -15.69 17.61
C GLY A 53 0.11 -16.18 16.55
N ILE A 54 -0.36 -15.30 15.66
CA ILE A 54 -1.28 -15.65 14.56
C ILE A 54 -0.56 -16.51 13.52
N SER A 55 0.73 -16.24 13.30
CA SER A 55 1.55 -16.96 12.32
C SER A 55 1.88 -18.40 12.72
N ASP A 56 1.66 -18.78 13.98
CA ASP A 56 1.99 -20.11 14.51
C ASP A 56 0.89 -21.15 14.21
N ASP A 57 -0.32 -20.67 13.87
CA ASP A 57 -1.48 -21.48 13.50
C ASP A 57 -1.82 -21.28 12.01
N PRO A 58 -1.75 -22.33 11.17
CA PRO A 58 -2.05 -22.23 9.74
C PRO A 58 -3.46 -21.68 9.42
N HIS A 59 -4.48 -22.01 10.22
CA HIS A 59 -5.84 -21.54 10.00
C HIS A 59 -5.97 -20.06 10.32
N ARG A 60 -5.44 -19.62 11.47
CA ARG A 60 -5.43 -18.20 11.85
C ARG A 60 -4.58 -17.37 10.88
N LYS A 61 -3.46 -17.90 10.40
CA LYS A 61 -2.62 -17.24 9.39
C LYS A 61 -3.38 -17.02 8.09
N THR A 62 -4.07 -18.05 7.58
CA THR A 62 -4.85 -17.94 6.34
C THR A 62 -5.97 -16.91 6.49
N ALA A 63 -6.67 -16.90 7.62
CA ALA A 63 -7.67 -15.88 7.93
C ALA A 63 -7.05 -14.47 8.01
N ALA A 64 -5.86 -14.33 8.59
CA ALA A 64 -5.15 -13.05 8.70
C ALA A 64 -4.69 -12.49 7.35
N ASP A 65 -4.20 -13.36 6.46
CA ASP A 65 -3.77 -12.99 5.12
C ASP A 65 -4.97 -12.54 4.28
N ALA A 66 -6.10 -13.24 4.36
CA ALA A 66 -7.35 -12.82 3.72
C ALA A 66 -7.88 -11.51 4.31
N TYR A 67 -7.84 -11.38 5.64
CA TYR A 67 -8.28 -10.17 6.34
C TYR A 67 -7.41 -8.96 5.99
N ALA A 68 -6.09 -9.13 5.82
CA ALA A 68 -5.17 -8.08 5.40
C ALA A 68 -5.59 -7.45 4.05
N ILE A 69 -6.05 -8.27 3.10
CA ILE A 69 -6.59 -7.80 1.82
C ILE A 69 -7.89 -7.01 2.04
N ALA A 70 -8.77 -7.48 2.94
CA ALA A 70 -10.03 -6.81 3.23
C ALA A 70 -9.83 -5.44 3.89
N ILE A 71 -8.95 -5.33 4.90
CA ILE A 71 -8.70 -4.05 5.59
C ILE A 71 -8.00 -3.02 4.71
N GLN A 72 -7.25 -3.44 3.70
CA GLN A 72 -6.66 -2.54 2.71
C GLN A 72 -7.76 -1.74 1.96
N PHE A 73 -8.94 -2.33 1.75
CA PHE A 73 -10.08 -1.59 1.20
C PHE A 73 -10.48 -0.40 2.08
N GLY A 74 -10.41 -0.54 3.41
CA GLY A 74 -10.63 0.56 4.34
C GLY A 74 -9.63 1.71 4.13
N ALA A 75 -8.36 1.39 3.87
CA ALA A 75 -7.33 2.39 3.55
C ALA A 75 -7.63 3.10 2.21
N ILE A 76 -8.07 2.36 1.18
CA ILE A 76 -8.50 2.93 -0.10
C ILE A 76 -9.67 3.91 0.09
N VAL A 77 -10.68 3.52 0.88
CA VAL A 77 -11.83 4.37 1.21
C VAL A 77 -11.41 5.62 1.97
N ALA A 78 -10.44 5.53 2.89
CA ALA A 78 -9.93 6.69 3.59
C ALA A 78 -9.33 7.74 2.63
N VAL A 79 -8.58 7.32 1.61
CA VAL A 79 -8.07 8.23 0.57
C VAL A 79 -9.18 8.77 -0.32
N LEU A 80 -10.18 7.95 -0.66
CA LEU A 80 -11.36 8.40 -1.39
C LEU A 80 -12.06 9.54 -0.66
N VAL A 81 -12.28 9.40 0.66
CA VAL A 81 -12.92 10.42 1.49
C VAL A 81 -12.03 11.66 1.63
N LEU A 82 -10.74 11.48 1.90
CA LEU A 82 -9.80 12.60 2.11
C LEU A 82 -9.63 13.45 0.85
N TYR A 83 -9.54 12.82 -0.33
CA TYR A 83 -9.28 13.48 -1.61
C TYR A 83 -10.48 13.44 -2.57
N TRP A 84 -11.69 13.29 -2.06
CA TRP A 84 -12.91 13.14 -2.89
C TRP A 84 -13.06 14.26 -3.93
N ARG A 85 -12.72 15.50 -3.57
CA ARG A 85 -12.78 16.67 -4.48
C ARG A 85 -11.79 16.55 -5.63
N ARG A 86 -10.58 16.06 -5.35
CA ARG A 86 -9.52 15.85 -6.37
C ARG A 86 -9.88 14.70 -7.30
N LEU A 87 -10.35 13.58 -6.75
CA LEU A 87 -10.80 12.43 -7.53
C LEU A 87 -11.99 12.79 -8.42
N PHE A 88 -12.98 13.52 -7.89
CA PHE A 88 -14.12 13.96 -8.68
C PHE A 88 -13.75 15.00 -9.74
N SER A 89 -12.81 15.90 -9.44
CA SER A 89 -12.21 16.80 -10.43
C SER A 89 -11.54 16.01 -11.56
N ALA A 90 -10.74 14.98 -11.22
CA ALA A 90 -10.11 14.10 -12.21
C ALA A 90 -11.15 13.39 -13.11
N VAL A 91 -12.23 12.86 -12.53
CA VAL A 91 -13.34 12.23 -13.28
C VAL A 91 -14.02 13.24 -14.20
N ARG A 92 -14.37 14.43 -13.71
CA ARG A 92 -14.94 15.50 -14.55
C ARG A 92 -13.99 15.91 -15.67
N GLY A 93 -12.70 15.89 -15.42
CA GLY A 93 -11.65 16.18 -16.39
C GLY A 93 -11.58 15.17 -17.52
N LEU A 94 -11.77 13.88 -17.23
CA LEU A 94 -11.87 12.83 -18.25
C LEU A 94 -13.07 13.04 -19.19
N VAL A 95 -14.16 13.64 -18.69
CA VAL A 95 -15.35 13.99 -19.49
C VAL A 95 -15.26 15.42 -20.08
N GLY A 96 -14.09 16.05 -20.02
CA GLY A 96 -13.82 17.36 -20.62
C GLY A 96 -14.44 18.56 -19.87
N ARG A 97 -14.97 18.36 -18.66
CA ARG A 97 -15.62 19.42 -17.85
C ARG A 97 -14.68 20.16 -16.90
N ASP A 98 -13.45 19.67 -16.74
CA ASP A 98 -12.48 20.22 -15.80
C ASP A 98 -11.05 20.12 -16.39
N PRO A 99 -10.50 21.20 -16.99
CA PRO A 99 -9.17 21.16 -17.60
C PRO A 99 -8.04 20.83 -16.63
N GLU A 100 -8.16 21.28 -15.38
CA GLU A 100 -7.18 21.00 -14.31
C GLU A 100 -7.30 19.54 -13.88
N GLY A 101 -8.52 19.09 -13.61
CA GLY A 101 -8.81 17.69 -13.33
C GLY A 101 -8.33 16.75 -14.43
N ARG A 102 -8.43 17.16 -15.71
CA ARG A 102 -7.93 16.37 -16.84
C ARG A 102 -6.42 16.16 -16.77
N ARG A 103 -5.64 17.17 -16.36
CA ARG A 103 -4.18 17.03 -16.19
C ARG A 103 -3.85 16.04 -15.09
N ILE A 104 -4.53 16.13 -13.95
CA ILE A 104 -4.38 15.19 -12.83
C ILE A 104 -4.73 13.77 -13.28
N ALA A 105 -5.87 13.60 -13.94
CA ALA A 105 -6.31 12.29 -14.43
C ALA A 105 -5.31 11.67 -15.42
N LEU A 106 -4.84 12.45 -16.40
CA LEU A 106 -3.84 11.98 -17.36
C LEU A 106 -2.50 11.64 -16.70
N ALA A 107 -2.06 12.43 -15.72
CA ALA A 107 -0.84 12.12 -14.96
C ALA A 107 -1.00 10.83 -14.14
N LEU A 108 -2.12 10.63 -13.46
CA LEU A 108 -2.41 9.41 -12.70
C LEU A 108 -2.44 8.18 -13.60
N LEU A 109 -3.17 8.25 -14.72
CA LEU A 109 -3.23 7.16 -15.69
C LEU A 109 -1.86 6.86 -16.28
N ALA A 110 -1.09 7.88 -16.64
CA ALA A 110 0.26 7.72 -17.19
C ALA A 110 1.25 7.09 -16.19
N ALA A 111 1.13 7.42 -14.90
CA ALA A 111 1.94 6.78 -13.86
C ALA A 111 1.45 5.36 -13.52
N PHE A 112 0.16 5.08 -13.64
CA PHE A 112 -0.42 3.77 -13.40
C PHE A 112 -0.04 2.75 -14.48
N VAL A 113 -0.06 3.14 -15.76
CA VAL A 113 0.14 2.22 -16.90
C VAL A 113 1.41 1.36 -16.81
N PRO A 114 2.61 1.90 -16.53
CA PRO A 114 3.82 1.08 -16.39
C PRO A 114 3.68 0.02 -15.30
N ALA A 115 3.11 0.39 -14.16
CA ALA A 115 2.90 -0.53 -13.05
C ALA A 115 1.84 -1.58 -13.37
N ALA A 116 0.76 -1.23 -14.06
CA ALA A 116 -0.25 -2.19 -14.49
C ALA A 116 0.33 -3.23 -15.46
N VAL A 117 1.06 -2.77 -16.48
CA VAL A 117 1.65 -3.64 -17.50
C VAL A 117 2.70 -4.56 -16.89
N ILE A 118 3.66 -4.02 -16.15
CA ILE A 118 4.73 -4.83 -15.56
C ILE A 118 4.16 -5.74 -14.46
N GLY A 119 3.18 -5.28 -13.69
CA GLY A 119 2.57 -6.09 -12.63
C GLY A 119 1.89 -7.34 -13.18
N VAL A 120 1.17 -7.22 -14.30
CA VAL A 120 0.53 -8.36 -14.97
C VAL A 120 1.57 -9.26 -15.64
N VAL A 121 2.56 -8.69 -16.33
CA VAL A 121 3.58 -9.49 -17.06
C VAL A 121 4.52 -10.24 -16.12
N ALA A 122 4.91 -9.61 -15.00
CA ALA A 122 5.88 -10.16 -14.06
C ALA A 122 5.24 -10.87 -12.85
N GLU A 123 3.91 -11.01 -12.81
CA GLU A 123 3.16 -11.52 -11.65
C GLU A 123 3.72 -12.83 -11.10
N GLN A 124 3.90 -13.84 -11.98
CA GLN A 124 4.41 -15.16 -11.59
C GLN A 124 5.83 -15.10 -11.03
N LEU A 125 6.71 -14.34 -11.70
CA LEU A 125 8.10 -14.19 -11.28
C LEU A 125 8.21 -13.51 -9.90
N ILE A 126 7.39 -12.50 -9.65
CA ILE A 126 7.33 -11.82 -8.35
C ILE A 126 6.87 -12.79 -7.27
N LYS A 127 5.76 -13.52 -7.50
CA LYS A 127 5.21 -14.52 -6.57
C LYS A 127 6.23 -15.63 -6.25
N GLU A 128 6.99 -16.12 -7.23
CA GLU A 128 7.96 -17.20 -7.01
C GLU A 128 9.26 -16.76 -6.31
N ARG A 129 9.78 -15.56 -6.62
CA ARG A 129 11.13 -15.17 -6.20
C ARG A 129 11.17 -14.19 -5.04
N LEU A 130 10.14 -13.35 -4.90
CA LEU A 130 10.18 -12.20 -3.99
C LEU A 130 9.27 -12.35 -2.78
N PHE A 131 8.27 -13.25 -2.81
CA PHE A 131 7.41 -13.58 -1.67
C PHE A 131 8.08 -14.56 -0.69
N ALA A 132 9.31 -14.25 -0.30
CA ALA A 132 10.04 -14.97 0.75
C ALA A 132 10.49 -14.00 1.85
N LEU A 133 10.69 -14.53 3.06
CA LEU A 133 11.03 -13.72 4.23
C LEU A 133 12.28 -12.85 4.01
N TRP A 134 13.34 -13.43 3.47
CA TRP A 134 14.62 -12.73 3.28
C TRP A 134 14.56 -11.59 2.26
N PRO A 135 13.96 -11.77 1.06
CA PRO A 135 13.67 -10.66 0.16
C PRO A 135 12.87 -9.52 0.81
N ILE A 136 11.84 -9.83 1.61
CA ILE A 136 11.02 -8.83 2.30
C ILE A 136 11.86 -8.03 3.29
N VAL A 137 12.66 -8.71 4.11
CA VAL A 137 13.57 -8.06 5.08
C VAL A 137 14.59 -7.17 4.36
N GLY A 138 15.15 -7.64 3.23
CA GLY A 138 16.09 -6.87 2.41
C GLY A 138 15.46 -5.60 1.86
N ALA A 139 14.24 -5.69 1.33
CA ALA A 139 13.48 -4.53 0.86
C ALA A 139 13.20 -3.52 1.98
N TRP A 140 12.89 -3.99 3.19
CA TRP A 140 12.61 -3.14 4.34
C TRP A 140 13.86 -2.38 4.82
N LEU A 141 15.00 -3.07 4.91
CA LEU A 141 16.29 -2.45 5.22
C LEU A 141 16.71 -1.43 4.15
N ALA A 142 16.57 -1.78 2.87
CA ALA A 142 16.87 -0.87 1.77
C ALA A 142 15.99 0.38 1.81
N GLY A 143 14.67 0.22 2.05
CA GLY A 143 13.74 1.33 2.20
C GLY A 143 14.13 2.26 3.36
N GLY A 144 14.48 1.70 4.52
CA GLY A 144 14.98 2.47 5.67
C GLY A 144 16.26 3.26 5.36
N LEU A 145 17.23 2.62 4.71
CA LEU A 145 18.48 3.29 4.27
C LEU A 145 18.20 4.43 3.29
N VAL A 146 17.27 4.23 2.35
CA VAL A 146 16.86 5.27 1.39
C VAL A 146 16.24 6.46 2.12
N ILE A 147 15.38 6.23 3.12
CA ILE A 147 14.80 7.31 3.94
C ILE A 147 15.89 8.11 4.65
N LEU A 148 16.86 7.42 5.27
CA LEU A 148 17.98 8.09 5.95
C LEU A 148 18.87 8.87 4.97
N ALA A 149 19.14 8.32 3.79
CA ALA A 149 19.91 8.98 2.74
C ALA A 149 19.21 10.25 2.23
N VAL A 150 17.91 10.18 1.97
CA VAL A 150 17.10 11.34 1.56
C VAL A 150 17.05 12.39 2.66
N ALA A 151 16.84 12.00 3.92
CA ALA A 151 16.83 12.92 5.04
C ALA A 151 18.19 13.62 5.22
N ALA A 152 19.30 12.90 5.04
CA ALA A 152 20.64 13.47 5.08
C ALA A 152 20.89 14.44 3.92
N ALA A 153 20.43 14.11 2.70
CA ALA A 153 20.53 14.98 1.53
C ALA A 153 19.72 16.27 1.70
N ASP A 154 18.49 16.17 2.23
CA ASP A 154 17.61 17.32 2.48
C ASP A 154 18.24 18.30 3.48
N ARG A 155 18.84 17.79 4.57
CA ARG A 155 19.57 18.60 5.56
C ARG A 155 20.76 19.35 4.95
N ARG A 156 21.51 18.73 4.04
CA ARG A 156 22.67 19.36 3.38
C ARG A 156 22.26 20.42 2.38
N SER A 157 21.12 20.23 1.71
CA SER A 157 20.71 21.05 0.58
C SER A 157 19.85 22.26 1.00
N SER A 158 19.57 22.45 2.29
CA SER A 158 18.69 23.51 2.83
C SER A 158 17.36 23.62 2.08
N ARG A 159 16.88 22.51 1.51
CA ARG A 159 15.65 22.50 0.70
C ARG A 159 14.46 22.71 1.63
N THR A 160 13.69 23.76 1.37
CA THR A 160 12.41 23.93 2.04
C THR A 160 11.42 22.87 1.53
N PRO A 161 10.58 22.26 2.40
CA PRO A 161 9.59 21.25 1.98
C PRO A 161 8.59 21.75 0.91
N LEU A 162 8.45 23.08 0.82
CA LEU A 162 7.58 23.79 -0.12
C LEU A 162 8.25 24.04 -1.48
N ALA A 163 9.56 23.83 -1.63
CA ALA A 163 10.26 24.03 -2.89
C ALA A 163 9.93 22.90 -3.87
N GLY A 164 9.22 23.25 -4.95
CA GLY A 164 8.91 22.35 -6.06
C GLY A 164 7.64 22.76 -6.78
N MET A 165 7.29 22.00 -7.81
CA MET A 165 6.05 22.23 -8.56
C MET A 165 4.83 21.71 -7.80
N SER A 166 3.67 22.29 -8.10
CA SER A 166 2.38 21.76 -7.67
C SER A 166 1.98 20.54 -8.51
N LEU A 167 0.97 19.80 -8.05
CA LEU A 167 0.48 18.61 -8.73
C LEU A 167 -0.05 18.92 -10.15
N GLU A 168 -0.70 20.07 -10.32
CA GLU A 168 -1.32 20.51 -11.58
C GLU A 168 -0.28 20.81 -12.68
N GLN A 169 0.97 21.00 -12.29
CA GLN A 169 2.10 21.27 -13.18
C GLN A 169 2.83 19.97 -13.60
N LEU A 170 2.42 18.82 -13.07
CA LEU A 170 3.03 17.53 -13.40
C LEU A 170 2.71 17.15 -14.86
N THR A 171 3.76 17.05 -15.68
CA THR A 171 3.61 16.63 -17.07
C THR A 171 3.46 15.10 -17.16
N VAL A 172 2.79 14.64 -18.22
CA VAL A 172 2.59 13.21 -18.49
C VAL A 172 3.93 12.45 -18.51
N GLY A 173 4.96 12.98 -19.17
CA GLY A 173 6.28 12.33 -19.22
C GLY A 173 6.94 12.17 -17.84
N ARG A 174 6.80 13.17 -16.96
CA ARG A 174 7.28 13.09 -15.57
C ARG A 174 6.46 12.06 -14.77
N ALA A 175 5.15 12.02 -14.98
CA ALA A 175 4.27 11.05 -14.34
C ALA A 175 4.62 9.60 -14.73
N VAL A 176 4.92 9.34 -16.02
CA VAL A 176 5.45 8.03 -16.46
C VAL A 176 6.72 7.67 -15.72
N GLY A 177 7.63 8.63 -15.51
CA GLY A 177 8.84 8.42 -14.71
C GLY A 177 8.54 7.96 -13.27
N VAL A 178 7.54 8.56 -12.62
CA VAL A 178 7.07 8.08 -11.30
C VAL A 178 6.46 6.68 -11.39
N GLY A 179 5.70 6.38 -12.45
CA GLY A 179 5.13 5.07 -12.70
C GLY A 179 6.17 3.96 -12.89
N LEU A 180 7.24 4.25 -13.63
CA LEU A 180 8.37 3.34 -13.78
C LEU A 180 9.08 3.07 -12.45
N LEU A 181 9.24 4.11 -11.63
CA LEU A 181 9.76 3.94 -10.27
C LEU A 181 8.79 3.10 -9.43
N GLN A 182 7.47 3.32 -9.52
CA GLN A 182 6.47 2.53 -8.80
C GLN A 182 6.60 1.02 -9.03
N CYS A 183 7.13 0.58 -10.17
CA CYS A 183 7.38 -0.84 -10.42
C CYS A 183 8.36 -1.48 -9.42
N VAL A 184 9.25 -0.69 -8.79
CA VAL A 184 10.11 -1.18 -7.69
C VAL A 184 9.27 -1.61 -6.48
N ALA A 185 8.10 -1.02 -6.28
CA ALA A 185 7.18 -1.38 -5.20
C ALA A 185 6.48 -2.74 -5.42
N MET A 186 6.68 -3.37 -6.59
CA MET A 186 6.23 -4.74 -6.82
C MET A 186 7.06 -5.77 -6.06
N TRP A 187 8.25 -5.39 -5.58
CA TRP A 187 9.00 -6.22 -4.64
C TRP A 187 8.29 -6.19 -3.27
N PRO A 188 7.75 -7.32 -2.78
CA PRO A 188 7.09 -7.40 -1.48
C PRO A 188 7.97 -6.86 -0.33
N GLY A 189 7.41 -5.97 0.48
CA GLY A 189 8.14 -5.29 1.56
C GLY A 189 8.69 -3.92 1.17
N VAL A 190 8.79 -3.59 -0.13
CA VAL A 190 9.04 -2.20 -0.57
C VAL A 190 7.78 -1.37 -0.38
N SER A 191 7.91 -0.22 0.29
CA SER A 191 6.79 0.71 0.45
C SER A 191 6.48 1.42 -0.87
N ARG A 192 5.27 1.20 -1.41
CA ARG A 192 4.79 1.89 -2.60
C ARG A 192 4.72 3.40 -2.41
N SER A 193 4.21 3.85 -1.27
CA SER A 193 4.17 5.27 -0.91
C SER A 193 5.57 5.87 -0.87
N LEU A 194 6.57 5.20 -0.27
CA LEU A 194 7.97 5.66 -0.29
C LEU A 194 8.47 5.90 -1.73
N VAL A 195 8.36 4.88 -2.58
CA VAL A 195 8.92 4.93 -3.94
C VAL A 195 8.23 6.00 -4.79
N THR A 196 6.92 6.13 -4.69
CA THR A 196 6.15 7.12 -5.45
C THR A 196 6.32 8.54 -4.94
N ILE A 197 6.41 8.76 -3.62
CA ILE A 197 6.73 10.07 -3.04
C ILE A 197 8.13 10.50 -3.47
N LEU A 198 9.13 9.62 -3.34
CA LEU A 198 10.49 9.94 -3.77
C LEU A 198 10.57 10.15 -5.28
N GLY A 199 9.89 9.32 -6.07
CA GLY A 199 9.78 9.51 -7.51
C GLY A 199 9.17 10.86 -7.88
N GLY A 200 8.09 11.26 -7.21
CA GLY A 200 7.46 12.57 -7.36
C GLY A 200 8.43 13.72 -7.07
N ARG A 201 9.21 13.61 -5.99
CA ARG A 201 10.23 14.59 -5.64
C ARG A 201 11.38 14.63 -6.66
N LEU A 202 11.81 13.47 -7.17
CA LEU A 202 12.86 13.36 -8.19
C LEU A 202 12.45 14.05 -9.50
N VAL A 203 11.17 13.97 -9.88
CA VAL A 203 10.65 14.68 -11.06
C VAL A 203 10.29 16.15 -10.79
N GLY A 204 10.56 16.65 -9.57
CA GLY A 204 10.51 18.06 -9.20
C GLY A 204 9.24 18.53 -8.49
N LEU A 205 8.38 17.61 -8.04
CA LEU A 205 7.24 17.99 -7.19
C LEU A 205 7.72 18.48 -5.82
N SER A 206 6.96 19.40 -5.23
CA SER A 206 7.09 19.70 -3.80
C SER A 206 6.75 18.45 -2.98
N THR A 207 7.23 18.37 -1.73
CA THR A 207 6.95 17.20 -0.89
C THR A 207 5.45 17.00 -0.67
N ALA A 208 4.70 18.09 -0.46
CA ALA A 208 3.24 18.04 -0.32
C ALA A 208 2.56 17.50 -1.59
N ALA A 209 2.93 18.02 -2.77
CA ALA A 209 2.37 17.56 -4.04
C ALA A 209 2.76 16.10 -4.35
N ALA A 210 3.97 15.67 -3.98
CA ALA A 210 4.42 14.29 -4.15
C ALA A 210 3.64 13.31 -3.25
N VAL A 211 3.33 13.71 -2.01
CA VAL A 211 2.46 12.94 -1.10
C VAL A 211 1.04 12.85 -1.65
N GLU A 212 0.45 13.98 -2.04
CA GLU A 212 -0.89 14.00 -2.65
C GLU A 212 -0.94 13.12 -3.90
N PHE A 213 0.04 13.25 -4.81
CA PHE A 213 0.13 12.43 -6.01
C PHE A 213 0.26 10.93 -5.67
N SER A 214 1.13 10.58 -4.72
CA SER A 214 1.33 9.20 -4.28
C SER A 214 0.06 8.58 -3.74
N PHE A 215 -0.73 9.33 -2.97
CA PHE A 215 -1.96 8.82 -2.37
C PHE A 215 -3.04 8.61 -3.42
N LEU A 216 -3.22 9.59 -4.32
CA LEU A 216 -4.13 9.47 -5.46
C LEU A 216 -3.74 8.32 -6.40
N LEU A 217 -2.45 8.18 -6.72
CA LEU A 217 -1.94 7.07 -7.54
C LEU A 217 -2.11 5.73 -6.83
N GLY A 218 -1.96 5.72 -5.50
CA GLY A 218 -2.27 4.59 -4.65
C GLY A 218 -3.71 4.14 -4.74
N PHE A 219 -4.65 5.08 -4.59
CA PHE A 219 -6.07 4.82 -4.78
C PHE A 219 -6.33 4.16 -6.14
N VAL A 220 -5.79 4.72 -7.23
CA VAL A 220 -5.97 4.16 -8.58
C VAL A 220 -5.36 2.76 -8.69
N THR A 221 -4.11 2.58 -8.23
CA THR A 221 -3.36 1.33 -8.37
C THR A 221 -3.95 0.21 -7.53
N LEU A 222 -4.23 0.47 -6.25
CA LEU A 222 -4.81 -0.51 -5.34
C LEU A 222 -6.22 -0.89 -5.75
N THR A 223 -7.06 0.08 -6.11
CA THR A 223 -8.42 -0.22 -6.60
C THR A 223 -8.36 -1.10 -7.85
N ALA A 224 -7.46 -0.78 -8.79
CA ALA A 224 -7.28 -1.59 -9.99
C ALA A 224 -6.75 -3.00 -9.68
N ALA A 225 -5.80 -3.14 -8.75
CA ALA A 225 -5.27 -4.42 -8.31
C ALA A 225 -6.34 -5.27 -7.61
N THR A 226 -7.12 -4.69 -6.69
CA THR A 226 -8.24 -5.36 -6.02
C THR A 226 -9.28 -5.83 -7.03
N VAL A 227 -9.66 -4.99 -8.00
CA VAL A 227 -10.60 -5.38 -9.07
C VAL A 227 -10.01 -6.48 -9.95
N PHE A 228 -8.74 -6.38 -10.32
CA PHE A 228 -8.06 -7.39 -11.14
C PHE A 228 -8.01 -8.76 -10.44
N GLU A 229 -7.57 -8.82 -9.19
CA GLU A 229 -7.51 -10.07 -8.41
C GLU A 229 -8.92 -10.64 -8.21
N THR A 230 -9.91 -9.79 -7.91
CA THR A 230 -11.31 -10.22 -7.76
C THR A 230 -11.90 -10.76 -9.07
N LEU A 231 -11.56 -10.19 -10.23
CA LEU A 231 -12.06 -10.71 -11.51
C LEU A 231 -11.36 -12.01 -11.93
N LYS A 232 -10.08 -12.16 -11.60
CA LYS A 232 -9.27 -13.32 -11.94
C LYS A 232 -9.58 -14.52 -11.05
N ASP A 233 -9.57 -14.31 -9.73
CA ASP A 233 -9.64 -15.36 -8.72
C ASP A 233 -10.96 -15.33 -7.94
N GLY A 234 -11.87 -14.39 -8.23
CA GLY A 234 -13.13 -14.22 -7.50
C GLY A 234 -14.06 -15.44 -7.52
N ARG A 235 -13.94 -16.31 -8.54
CA ARG A 235 -14.67 -17.58 -8.55
C ARG A 235 -14.11 -18.58 -7.52
N GLU A 236 -12.79 -18.64 -7.34
CA GLU A 236 -12.16 -19.47 -6.30
C GLU A 236 -12.33 -18.86 -4.91
N MET A 237 -12.21 -17.54 -4.78
CA MET A 237 -12.49 -16.82 -3.53
C MET A 237 -13.94 -16.97 -3.09
N ALA A 238 -14.92 -16.83 -4.00
CA ALA A 238 -16.34 -17.03 -3.66
C ALA A 238 -16.68 -18.49 -3.35
N ALA A 239 -15.98 -19.45 -3.97
CA ALA A 239 -16.13 -20.87 -3.67
C ALA A 239 -15.52 -21.24 -2.31
N THR A 240 -14.49 -20.53 -1.85
CA THR A 240 -13.78 -20.82 -0.59
C THR A 240 -14.36 -20.03 0.61
N LEU A 241 -14.81 -18.79 0.40
CA LEU A 241 -15.35 -17.93 1.47
C LEU A 241 -16.86 -18.11 1.70
N GLY A 242 -17.56 -18.76 0.76
CA GLY A 242 -19.02 -18.85 0.79
C GLY A 242 -19.68 -17.51 0.49
N VAL A 243 -20.78 -17.51 -0.25
CA VAL A 243 -21.52 -16.31 -0.69
C VAL A 243 -22.14 -15.52 0.49
N ALA A 244 -21.90 -15.94 1.74
CA ALA A 244 -22.50 -15.43 2.96
C ALA A 244 -21.49 -15.11 4.08
N ALA A 245 -20.22 -14.83 3.77
CA ALA A 245 -19.35 -14.10 4.69
C ALA A 245 -19.52 -12.60 4.41
N PRO A 246 -20.32 -11.86 5.22
CA PRO A 246 -20.49 -10.45 4.99
C PRO A 246 -19.17 -9.74 5.31
N LEU A 247 -18.90 -8.70 4.51
CA LEU A 247 -18.08 -7.56 4.87
C LEU A 247 -18.40 -7.05 6.29
#